data_AF-A0A7V9V5Q0-F1
#
_entry.id   AF-A0A7V9V5Q0-F1
#
_cell.length_a   1.000
_cell.length_b   1.000
_cell.length_c   1.000
_cell.angle_alpha   90.00
_cell.angle_beta   90.00
_cell.angle_gamma   90.00
#
_symmetry.space_group_name_H-M   'P 1'
#
loop_
_entity.id
_entity.type
_entity.pdbx_description
1 polymer ?
#
loop_
_entity_poly.entity_id
_entity_poly.type
_entity_poly.pdbx_seq_one_letter_code
_entity_poly.pdbx_strand_id
1 'polypeptide(L)'
;MAIAPERMGIGIRRHFTTPGVHPYDEVTWERRDARITHYQDGSVAFEQLGVEVPSTWSVNATNILAQKYFRGAPGSPEREWSLKQVADRVADTITAWGVRNGYFVDGEESEAFNAELKHLVVNQKAAFNSPVWFNIGVPGRTAQSSACFILSVDDSMREILNWYAEEGIIFKGGSGAGVNLSKIRSSKETLKGGGTASGPVSFMRGADASAGTIKSGGTTRRAAKMVILNVDHPDVEDFIWCKAIEERKARALRDAGFDMDLDGKDSYSIQYQNANNSVRVSDEFMQAVVDDADWHLKAVTTGDVLETVKARDLFAQIAKAAWECADPGVQYDTTINRWHTLHTTGRINGSNPCFTGDSLVHTDKGLIRFDALLQRAQMGETFGVYTHDATNPDAPAERLEVTSPEAFMVTGMNEIVRLEFDNGMELRCTASHKLFTVNRGYVPAGELASEDEVKVLDLPAPAVNAERRFPVSTDVAHYRRKADQTKVNLPEKWSPEFAHYLGWLIGDGCISSTNVASTIYGSVDDREHVMPRHLELLTEICQGDAPKPSVQANGTQQLRLGRGLAVRFLEALGVSHAKAPEKVVPWSVQEAPPDILASFLQGLFDADG
;
A
#
# COMPACT_ATOMS: atom_id res chain seq x y z
N MET A 1 -13.42 2.56 37.66
CA MET A 1 -12.30 1.73 37.17
C MET A 1 -12.86 0.86 36.05
N ALA A 2 -12.73 1.32 34.80
CA ALA A 2 -13.06 0.48 33.66
C ALA A 2 -11.85 -0.44 33.42
N ILE A 3 -12.07 -1.74 33.54
CA ILE A 3 -11.08 -2.76 33.23
C ILE A 3 -10.83 -2.66 31.72
N ALA A 4 -9.63 -2.23 31.32
CA ALA A 4 -9.20 -2.35 29.93
C ALA A 4 -9.37 -3.81 29.51
N PRO A 5 -9.92 -4.11 28.32
CA PRO A 5 -10.03 -5.49 27.87
C PRO A 5 -8.62 -6.08 27.87
N GLU A 6 -8.43 -7.22 28.55
CA GLU A 6 -7.17 -7.95 28.54
C GLU A 6 -6.74 -8.10 27.08
N ARG A 7 -5.62 -7.48 26.70
CA ARG A 7 -5.00 -7.73 25.39
C ARG A 7 -4.83 -9.23 25.30
N MET A 8 -5.62 -9.89 24.46
CA MET A 8 -5.41 -11.29 24.12
C MET A 8 -4.03 -11.38 23.49
N GLY A 9 -3.01 -11.75 24.27
CA GLY A 9 -1.74 -12.16 23.71
C GLY A 9 -1.94 -13.37 22.81
N ILE A 10 -0.99 -13.62 21.92
CA ILE A 10 -1.09 -14.72 20.94
C ILE A 10 -1.22 -16.08 21.66
N GLY A 11 -0.78 -16.17 22.91
CA GLY A 11 -0.88 -17.36 23.76
C GLY A 11 0.14 -18.43 23.36
N ILE A 12 1.29 -18.01 22.84
CA ILE A 12 2.35 -18.89 22.38
C ILE A 12 2.98 -19.60 23.58
N ARG A 13 2.98 -20.92 23.51
CA ARG A 13 3.60 -21.78 24.51
C ARG A 13 4.72 -22.56 23.85
N ARG A 14 5.74 -22.88 24.64
CA ARG A 14 6.78 -23.80 24.21
C ARG A 14 6.17 -25.17 23.91
N HIS A 15 6.53 -25.72 22.77
CA HIS A 15 6.07 -27.02 22.28
C HIS A 15 7.24 -27.93 21.94
N PHE A 16 8.26 -27.39 21.26
CA PHE A 16 9.46 -28.14 20.91
C PHE A 16 10.67 -27.80 21.78
N THR A 17 10.67 -26.66 22.46
CA THR A 17 11.82 -26.16 23.21
C THR A 17 11.63 -26.26 24.71
N THR A 18 12.74 -26.36 25.45
CA THR A 18 12.74 -26.40 26.92
C THR A 18 13.13 -25.03 27.49
N PRO A 19 12.41 -24.48 28.50
CA PRO A 19 12.83 -23.26 29.18
C PRO A 19 14.28 -23.33 29.67
N GLY A 20 15.05 -22.27 29.43
CA GLY A 20 16.46 -22.19 29.85
C GLY A 20 17.46 -22.99 29.00
N VAL A 21 17.00 -23.74 27.98
CA VAL A 21 17.87 -24.44 27.02
C VAL A 21 17.80 -23.74 25.67
N HIS A 22 18.94 -23.36 25.11
CA HIS A 22 18.96 -22.72 23.79
C HIS A 22 18.73 -23.79 22.70
N PRO A 23 17.86 -23.56 21.69
CA PRO A 23 17.57 -24.57 20.66
C PRO A 23 18.79 -25.09 19.89
N TYR A 24 19.86 -24.31 19.84
CA TYR A 24 21.11 -24.71 19.18
C TYR A 24 21.93 -25.72 19.99
N ASP A 25 21.73 -25.79 21.30
CA ASP A 25 22.45 -26.72 22.20
C ASP A 25 21.92 -28.15 22.07
N GLU A 26 20.69 -28.30 21.56
CA GLU A 26 20.04 -29.59 21.29
C GLU A 26 20.40 -30.16 19.91
N VAL A 27 21.21 -29.44 19.13
CA VAL A 27 21.60 -29.80 17.76
C VAL A 27 23.09 -30.07 17.68
N THR A 28 23.47 -31.16 17.02
CA THR A 28 24.87 -31.43 16.67
C THR A 28 25.27 -30.61 15.45
N TRP A 29 26.30 -29.78 15.59
CA TRP A 29 26.81 -28.90 14.52
C TRP A 29 28.10 -29.44 13.93
N GLU A 30 28.32 -29.16 12.64
CA GLU A 30 29.58 -29.50 11.97
C GLU A 30 30.02 -28.43 10.97
N ARG A 31 31.32 -28.48 10.65
CA ARG A 31 31.96 -27.62 9.64
C ARG A 31 32.08 -28.38 8.34
N ARG A 32 31.57 -27.81 7.25
CA ARG A 32 31.65 -28.36 5.89
C ARG A 32 32.04 -27.30 4.90
N ASP A 33 32.64 -27.71 3.79
CA ASP A 33 32.90 -26.81 2.67
C ASP A 33 31.69 -26.81 1.72
N ALA A 34 31.17 -25.63 1.41
CA ALA A 34 30.16 -25.47 0.38
C ALA A 34 30.85 -25.25 -0.97
N ARG A 35 30.66 -26.18 -1.92
CA ARG A 35 31.26 -26.12 -3.26
C ARG A 35 30.23 -26.52 -4.29
N ILE A 36 30.07 -25.68 -5.32
CA ILE A 36 29.20 -25.93 -6.46
C ILE A 36 30.08 -25.90 -7.72
N THR A 37 30.03 -26.98 -8.49
CA THR A 37 30.77 -27.11 -9.75
C THR A 37 29.82 -27.01 -10.93
N HIS A 38 30.30 -26.42 -12.03
CA HIS A 38 29.61 -26.45 -13.31
C HIS A 38 29.53 -27.89 -13.83
N TYR A 39 28.34 -28.29 -14.30
CA TYR A 39 28.08 -29.67 -14.70
C TYR A 39 28.79 -30.06 -16.02
N GLN A 40 29.14 -29.09 -16.86
CA GLN A 40 29.73 -29.33 -18.18
C GLN A 40 31.25 -29.54 -18.12
N ASP A 41 31.96 -28.70 -17.37
CA ASP A 41 33.43 -28.65 -17.38
C ASP A 41 34.06 -28.93 -15.99
N GLY A 42 33.24 -29.08 -14.95
CA GLY A 42 33.70 -29.32 -13.58
C GLY A 42 34.34 -28.11 -12.90
N SER A 43 34.32 -26.93 -13.53
CA SER A 43 34.86 -25.70 -12.95
C SER A 43 34.08 -25.28 -11.70
N VAL A 44 34.74 -24.62 -10.75
CA VAL A 44 34.09 -24.19 -9.50
C VAL A 44 33.26 -22.93 -9.75
N ALA A 45 31.94 -23.06 -9.70
CA ALA A 45 30.98 -21.95 -9.87
C ALA A 45 30.82 -21.11 -8.60
N PHE A 46 30.93 -21.76 -7.43
CA PHE A 46 30.84 -21.11 -6.12
C PHE A 46 31.56 -21.95 -5.07
N GLU A 47 32.27 -21.28 -4.16
CA GLU A 47 32.93 -21.91 -3.01
C GLU A 47 32.85 -21.03 -1.77
N GLN A 48 32.57 -21.64 -0.63
CA GLN A 48 32.76 -21.06 0.70
C GLN A 48 33.15 -22.17 1.68
N LEU A 49 34.35 -22.06 2.25
CA LEU A 49 34.92 -23.11 3.11
C LEU A 49 34.46 -22.97 4.56
N GLY A 50 34.41 -24.09 5.28
CA GLY A 50 34.19 -24.14 6.72
C GLY A 50 32.85 -23.55 7.19
N VAL A 51 31.79 -23.67 6.40
CA VAL A 51 30.45 -23.24 6.81
C VAL A 51 29.90 -24.14 7.91
N GLU A 52 29.17 -23.57 8.86
CA GLU A 52 28.60 -24.26 10.01
C GLU A 52 27.10 -24.52 9.82
N VAL A 53 26.72 -25.79 9.88
CA VAL A 53 25.34 -26.26 9.72
C VAL A 53 25.05 -27.43 10.68
N PRO A 54 23.78 -27.76 10.94
CA PRO A 54 23.43 -28.99 11.65
C PRO A 54 23.91 -30.21 10.89
N SER A 55 24.36 -31.25 11.60
CA SER A 55 24.92 -32.44 10.97
C SER A 55 23.91 -33.24 10.15
N THR A 56 22.64 -33.06 10.45
CA THR A 56 21.50 -33.64 9.74
C THR A 56 21.23 -33.00 8.38
N TRP A 57 21.75 -31.80 8.11
CA TRP A 57 21.54 -31.13 6.83
C TRP A 57 22.30 -31.87 5.72
N SER A 58 21.75 -31.91 4.50
CA SER A 58 22.46 -32.48 3.36
C SER A 58 23.50 -31.51 2.80
N VAL A 59 24.53 -32.03 2.11
CA VAL A 59 25.52 -31.21 1.39
C VAL A 59 24.84 -30.24 0.41
N ASN A 60 23.77 -30.68 -0.26
CA ASN A 60 23.01 -29.83 -1.16
C ASN A 60 22.34 -28.65 -0.43
N ALA A 61 21.74 -28.89 0.74
CA ALA A 61 21.17 -27.82 1.56
C ALA A 61 22.26 -26.85 2.03
N THR A 62 23.43 -27.35 2.44
CA THR A 62 24.61 -26.55 2.79
C THR A 62 25.06 -25.65 1.63
N ASN A 63 25.17 -26.22 0.42
CA ASN A 63 25.55 -25.49 -0.78
C ASN A 63 24.56 -24.37 -1.11
N ILE A 64 23.25 -24.65 -1.06
CA ILE A 64 22.20 -23.67 -1.33
C ILE A 64 22.18 -22.57 -0.26
N LEU A 65 22.29 -22.93 1.02
CA LEU A 65 22.38 -21.98 2.13
C LEU A 65 23.52 -21.00 1.92
N ALA A 66 24.73 -21.53 1.69
CA ALA A 66 25.92 -20.72 1.49
C ALA A 66 25.82 -19.84 0.25
N GLN A 67 25.41 -20.40 -0.90
CA GLN A 67 25.36 -19.64 -2.14
C GLN A 67 24.26 -18.56 -2.12
N LYS A 68 23.06 -18.90 -1.65
CA LYS A 68 21.87 -18.07 -1.87
C LYS A 68 21.40 -17.28 -0.67
N TYR A 69 21.70 -17.71 0.56
CA TYR A 69 21.07 -17.16 1.76
C TYR A 69 22.04 -16.46 2.72
N PHE A 70 23.30 -16.90 2.79
CA PHE A 70 24.33 -16.13 3.51
C PHE A 70 24.49 -14.73 2.91
N ARG A 71 24.54 -13.72 3.79
CA ARG A 71 24.73 -12.30 3.50
C ARG A 71 26.17 -11.87 3.76
N GLY A 72 26.57 -10.71 3.21
CA GLY A 72 27.96 -10.28 3.14
C GLY A 72 28.64 -10.76 1.85
N ALA A 73 29.66 -10.03 1.40
CA ALA A 73 30.38 -10.37 0.18
C ALA A 73 31.26 -11.62 0.41
N PRO A 74 31.35 -12.58 -0.53
CA PRO A 74 32.26 -13.71 -0.38
C PRO A 74 33.69 -13.25 -0.08
N GLY A 75 34.31 -13.82 0.96
CA GLY A 75 35.65 -13.44 1.42
C GLY A 75 35.71 -12.20 2.33
N SER A 76 34.60 -11.49 2.56
CA SER A 76 34.58 -10.36 3.49
C SER A 76 34.36 -10.82 4.95
N PRO A 77 34.84 -10.06 5.96
CA PRO A 77 34.62 -10.41 7.37
C PRO A 77 33.14 -10.46 7.77
N GLU A 78 32.29 -9.72 7.07
CA GLU A 78 30.84 -9.63 7.31
C GLU A 78 30.07 -10.79 6.68
N ARG A 79 30.74 -11.70 5.95
CA ARG A 79 30.12 -12.86 5.34
C ARG A 79 29.60 -13.82 6.40
N GLU A 80 28.30 -14.06 6.38
CA GLU A 80 27.68 -15.13 7.16
C GLU A 80 28.30 -16.48 6.76
N TRP A 81 28.64 -17.29 7.75
CA TRP A 81 29.25 -18.60 7.60
C TRP A 81 28.55 -19.68 8.42
N SER A 82 27.63 -19.33 9.32
CA SER A 82 26.83 -20.27 10.11
C SER A 82 25.34 -20.09 9.85
N LEU A 83 24.59 -21.19 9.79
CA LEU A 83 23.12 -21.15 9.81
C LEU A 83 22.59 -20.41 11.05
N LYS A 84 23.31 -20.46 12.19
CA LYS A 84 22.92 -19.73 13.41
C LYS A 84 22.76 -18.25 13.13
N GLN A 85 23.69 -17.65 12.39
CA GLN A 85 23.64 -16.22 12.06
C GLN A 85 22.40 -15.87 11.23
N VAL A 86 22.02 -16.73 10.27
CA VAL A 86 20.82 -16.54 9.46
C VAL A 86 19.55 -16.69 10.30
N ALA A 87 19.48 -17.73 11.13
CA ALA A 87 18.34 -18.01 11.99
C ALA A 87 18.15 -16.92 13.05
N ASP A 88 19.23 -16.48 13.71
CA ASP A 88 19.22 -15.37 14.66
C ASP A 88 18.77 -14.08 13.99
N ARG A 89 19.39 -13.72 12.85
CA ARG A 89 19.03 -12.51 12.11
C ARG A 89 17.52 -12.44 11.81
N VAL A 90 16.93 -13.54 11.35
CA VAL A 90 15.50 -13.58 11.01
C VAL A 90 14.63 -13.65 12.27
N ALA A 91 14.87 -14.63 13.15
CA ALA A 91 14.01 -14.87 14.32
C ALA A 91 14.08 -13.71 15.32
N ASP A 92 15.26 -13.16 15.58
CA ASP A 92 15.44 -12.05 16.53
C ASP A 92 14.80 -10.78 15.98
N THR A 93 14.93 -10.51 14.68
CA THR A 93 14.26 -9.35 14.06
C THR A 93 12.74 -9.45 14.16
N ILE A 94 12.16 -10.61 13.82
CA ILE A 94 10.71 -10.83 13.92
C ILE A 94 10.24 -10.75 15.37
N THR A 95 10.99 -11.34 16.30
CA THR A 95 10.67 -11.28 17.75
C THR A 95 10.73 -9.84 18.24
N ALA A 96 11.76 -9.07 17.87
CA ALA A 96 11.90 -7.68 18.26
C ALA A 96 10.76 -6.80 17.74
N TRP A 97 10.25 -7.07 16.53
CA TRP A 97 9.03 -6.43 16.03
C TRP A 97 7.82 -6.84 16.87
N GLY A 98 7.65 -8.13 17.15
CA GLY A 98 6.58 -8.63 18.03
C GLY A 98 6.54 -7.95 19.39
N VAL A 99 7.69 -7.84 20.05
CA VAL A 99 7.85 -7.14 21.34
C VAL A 99 7.51 -5.66 21.22
N ARG A 100 8.09 -4.97 20.23
CA ARG A 100 7.87 -3.53 20.01
C ARG A 100 6.40 -3.20 19.76
N ASN A 101 5.71 -4.07 19.04
CA ASN A 101 4.30 -3.90 18.70
C ASN A 101 3.34 -4.47 19.75
N GLY A 102 3.86 -5.02 20.86
CA GLY A 102 3.04 -5.49 21.99
C GLY A 102 2.23 -6.75 21.70
N TYR A 103 2.72 -7.63 20.83
CA TYR A 103 2.06 -8.89 20.48
C TYR A 103 2.16 -9.97 21.57
N PHE A 104 3.15 -9.86 22.46
CA PHE A 104 3.40 -10.82 23.53
C PHE A 104 2.86 -10.29 24.86
N VAL A 105 2.29 -11.18 25.68
CA VAL A 105 1.81 -10.91 27.04
C VAL A 105 2.96 -10.47 27.92
N ASP A 106 4.11 -11.15 27.83
CA ASP A 106 5.27 -10.92 28.65
C ASP A 106 6.58 -11.34 27.95
N GLY A 107 7.69 -11.21 28.69
CA GLY A 107 9.01 -11.62 28.23
C GLY A 107 9.10 -13.13 27.97
N GLU A 108 8.46 -13.95 28.81
CA GLU A 108 8.50 -15.41 28.68
C GLU A 108 7.88 -15.88 27.37
N GLU A 109 6.75 -15.29 26.97
CA GLU A 109 6.11 -15.61 25.68
C GLU A 109 6.97 -15.18 24.50
N SER A 110 7.61 -14.01 24.57
CA SER A 110 8.51 -13.54 23.50
C SER A 110 9.75 -14.44 23.36
N GLU A 111 10.30 -14.92 24.48
CA GLU A 111 11.40 -15.87 24.50
C GLU A 111 10.98 -17.25 24.00
N ALA A 112 9.76 -17.69 24.35
CA ALA A 112 9.18 -18.92 23.84
C ALA A 112 9.03 -18.84 22.31
N PHE A 113 8.45 -17.76 21.79
CA PHE A 113 8.30 -17.55 20.34
C PHE A 113 9.66 -17.59 19.62
N ASN A 114 10.66 -16.85 20.11
CA ASN A 114 11.99 -16.81 19.50
C ASN A 114 12.63 -18.21 19.45
N ALA A 115 12.60 -18.92 20.58
CA ALA A 115 13.20 -20.25 20.69
C ALA A 115 12.47 -21.27 19.79
N GLU A 116 11.14 -21.28 19.80
CA GLU A 116 10.34 -22.15 18.94
C GLU A 116 10.64 -21.89 17.46
N LEU A 117 10.71 -20.61 17.05
CA LEU A 117 11.01 -20.26 15.66
C LEU A 117 12.42 -20.71 15.25
N LYS A 118 13.43 -20.50 16.11
CA LYS A 118 14.80 -21.00 15.87
C LYS A 118 14.82 -22.53 15.77
N HIS A 119 14.12 -23.24 16.66
CA HIS A 119 13.98 -24.69 16.61
C HIS A 119 13.39 -25.15 15.28
N LEU A 120 12.28 -24.54 14.84
CA LEU A 120 11.60 -24.89 13.59
C LEU A 120 12.52 -24.74 12.38
N VAL A 121 13.32 -23.66 12.33
CA VAL A 121 14.24 -23.38 11.23
C VAL A 121 15.41 -24.36 11.21
N VAL A 122 16.12 -24.55 12.33
CA VAL A 122 17.34 -25.39 12.34
C VAL A 122 17.02 -26.87 12.13
N ASN A 123 15.86 -27.33 12.59
CA ASN A 123 15.37 -28.70 12.39
C ASN A 123 14.59 -28.90 11.08
N GLN A 124 14.51 -27.88 10.21
CA GLN A 124 13.78 -27.91 8.93
C GLN A 124 12.30 -28.32 9.06
N LYS A 125 11.64 -27.98 10.18
CA LYS A 125 10.20 -28.23 10.40
C LYS A 125 9.33 -27.19 9.69
N ALA A 126 9.87 -26.00 9.47
CA ALA A 126 9.26 -24.94 8.69
C ALA A 126 10.34 -24.14 7.97
N ALA A 127 9.98 -23.49 6.87
CA ALA A 127 10.86 -22.58 6.15
C ALA A 127 10.08 -21.34 5.70
N PHE A 128 10.71 -20.18 5.81
CA PHE A 128 10.19 -18.97 5.18
C PHE A 128 10.38 -18.99 3.67
N ASN A 129 9.60 -18.15 2.99
CA ASN A 129 9.86 -17.82 1.60
C ASN A 129 11.21 -17.09 1.43
N SER A 130 11.76 -17.07 0.21
CA SER A 130 13.11 -16.56 -0.04
C SER A 130 13.36 -15.09 0.36
N PRO A 131 12.48 -14.12 0.04
CA PRO A 131 12.64 -12.72 0.48
C PRO A 131 12.87 -12.54 1.97
N VAL A 132 12.23 -13.34 2.83
CA VAL A 132 12.46 -13.29 4.27
C VAL A 132 13.94 -13.52 4.59
N TRP A 133 14.52 -14.59 4.04
CA TRP A 133 15.93 -14.91 4.24
C TRP A 133 16.88 -13.85 3.65
N PHE A 134 16.49 -13.22 2.54
CA PHE A 134 17.31 -12.25 1.82
C PHE A 134 17.37 -10.88 2.50
N ASN A 135 16.30 -10.47 3.18
CA ASN A 135 16.08 -9.07 3.52
C ASN A 135 15.89 -8.82 5.01
N ILE A 136 15.28 -9.74 5.76
CA ILE A 136 14.90 -9.49 7.15
C ILE A 136 16.14 -9.48 8.03
N GLY A 137 16.31 -8.41 8.81
CA GLY A 137 17.48 -8.21 9.68
C GLY A 137 18.79 -7.91 8.94
N VAL A 138 18.77 -7.69 7.62
CA VAL A 138 19.99 -7.37 6.85
C VAL A 138 20.22 -5.85 6.87
N PRO A 139 21.38 -5.37 7.36
CA PRO A 139 21.66 -3.93 7.42
C PRO A 139 21.58 -3.24 6.06
N GLY A 140 20.95 -2.07 6.00
CA GLY A 140 20.85 -1.25 4.79
C GLY A 140 19.94 -1.81 3.69
N ARG A 141 19.19 -2.89 3.95
CA ARG A 141 18.19 -3.43 3.03
C ARG A 141 16.77 -3.14 3.49
N THR A 142 15.89 -2.88 2.52
CA THR A 142 14.45 -2.82 2.75
C THR A 142 13.93 -4.20 3.15
N ALA A 143 13.11 -4.26 4.19
CA ALA A 143 12.58 -5.49 4.76
C ALA A 143 11.42 -6.11 3.94
N GLN A 144 11.62 -6.37 2.64
CA GLN A 144 10.62 -7.02 1.80
C GLN A 144 10.54 -8.52 2.14
N SER A 145 9.43 -8.96 2.75
CA SER A 145 9.21 -10.33 3.23
C SER A 145 8.25 -11.16 2.35
N SER A 146 7.48 -10.52 1.46
CA SER A 146 6.48 -11.19 0.61
C SER A 146 7.11 -11.65 -0.70
N ALA A 147 6.92 -12.90 -1.10
CA ALA A 147 7.45 -13.43 -2.36
C ALA A 147 6.58 -13.13 -3.58
N CYS A 148 5.29 -12.88 -3.38
CA CYS A 148 4.31 -12.77 -4.45
C CYS A 148 3.64 -11.40 -4.38
N PHE A 149 3.60 -10.72 -5.53
CA PHE A 149 2.83 -9.50 -5.77
C PHE A 149 1.94 -9.70 -6.99
N ILE A 150 0.83 -8.99 -7.05
CA ILE A 150 0.01 -8.92 -8.24
C ILE A 150 -0.25 -7.45 -8.55
N LEU A 151 -0.10 -7.12 -9.83
CA LEU A 151 -0.20 -5.77 -10.37
C LEU A 151 -1.45 -5.69 -11.26
N SER A 152 -1.96 -4.48 -11.39
CA SER A 152 -2.95 -4.12 -12.40
C SER A 152 -2.35 -3.15 -13.38
N VAL A 153 -2.79 -3.22 -14.63
CA VAL A 153 -2.41 -2.25 -15.66
C VAL A 153 -3.67 -1.79 -16.38
N ASP A 154 -3.83 -0.48 -16.51
CA ASP A 154 -4.92 0.12 -17.27
C ASP A 154 -4.46 0.49 -18.69
N ASP A 155 -5.40 0.70 -19.60
CA ASP A 155 -5.16 0.92 -21.02
C ASP A 155 -4.67 2.34 -21.36
N SER A 156 -3.55 2.73 -20.79
CA SER A 156 -2.86 3.97 -21.09
C SER A 156 -1.36 3.74 -21.18
N MET A 157 -0.68 4.54 -22.00
CA MET A 157 0.76 4.34 -22.16
C MET A 157 1.54 4.61 -20.86
N ARG A 158 1.04 5.53 -20.04
CA ARG A 158 1.64 5.85 -18.75
C ARG A 158 1.56 4.67 -17.79
N GLU A 159 0.39 4.04 -17.69
CA GLU A 159 0.15 2.89 -16.80
C GLU A 159 0.95 1.66 -17.24
N ILE A 160 1.03 1.41 -18.55
CA ILE A 160 1.83 0.31 -19.10
C ILE A 160 3.33 0.49 -18.81
N LEU A 161 3.85 1.72 -18.86
CA LEU A 161 5.24 1.99 -18.50
C LEU A 161 5.46 1.96 -16.98
N ASN A 162 4.47 2.40 -16.19
CA ASN A 162 4.52 2.31 -14.74
C ASN A 162 4.60 0.85 -14.26
N TRP A 163 3.87 -0.06 -14.91
CA TRP A 163 3.99 -1.51 -14.67
C TRP A 163 5.45 -2.00 -14.76
N TYR A 164 6.23 -1.53 -15.74
CA TYR A 164 7.63 -1.94 -15.87
C TYR A 164 8.49 -1.43 -14.70
N ALA A 165 8.21 -0.21 -14.24
CA ALA A 165 8.91 0.41 -13.14
C ALA A 165 8.62 -0.31 -11.81
N GLU A 166 7.35 -0.59 -11.53
CA GLU A 166 6.91 -1.28 -10.31
C GLU A 166 7.47 -2.69 -10.23
N GLU A 167 7.39 -3.46 -11.32
CA GLU A 167 8.00 -4.78 -11.39
C GLU A 167 9.50 -4.72 -11.12
N GLY A 168 10.21 -3.74 -11.68
CA GLY A 168 11.64 -3.59 -11.45
C GLY A 168 11.98 -3.38 -9.97
N ILE A 169 11.18 -2.62 -9.24
CA ILE A 169 11.34 -2.42 -7.79
C ILE A 169 11.03 -3.70 -7.01
N ILE A 170 9.96 -4.41 -7.36
CA ILE A 170 9.58 -5.69 -6.75
C ILE A 170 10.69 -6.74 -6.95
N PHE A 171 11.21 -6.85 -8.16
CA PHE A 171 12.28 -7.78 -8.52
C PHE A 171 13.56 -7.44 -7.77
N LYS A 172 13.93 -6.16 -7.64
CA LYS A 172 15.07 -5.71 -6.84
C LYS A 172 15.00 -6.23 -5.40
N GLY A 173 13.80 -6.30 -4.81
CA GLY A 173 13.58 -6.84 -3.46
C GLY A 173 13.57 -8.37 -3.35
N GLY A 174 13.70 -9.12 -4.44
CA GLY A 174 13.77 -10.59 -4.42
C GLY A 174 12.44 -11.31 -4.65
N SER A 175 11.40 -10.58 -5.05
CA SER A 175 10.03 -11.10 -5.17
C SER A 175 9.59 -11.20 -6.63
N GLY A 176 8.51 -11.94 -6.88
CA GLY A 176 7.89 -12.05 -8.19
C GLY A 176 6.59 -11.26 -8.29
N ALA A 177 6.16 -11.00 -9.53
CA ALA A 177 4.94 -10.24 -9.83
C ALA A 177 4.08 -10.99 -10.87
N GLY A 178 2.76 -10.88 -10.72
CA GLY A 178 1.79 -11.30 -11.73
C GLY A 178 0.98 -10.13 -12.24
N VAL A 179 0.53 -10.16 -13.50
CA VAL A 179 -0.37 -9.13 -14.05
C VAL A 179 -1.34 -9.74 -15.07
N ASN A 180 -2.56 -9.23 -15.12
CA ASN A 180 -3.53 -9.54 -16.17
C ASN A 180 -3.59 -8.37 -17.16
N LEU A 181 -3.20 -8.61 -18.42
CA LEU A 181 -3.11 -7.60 -19.47
C LEU A 181 -4.41 -7.41 -20.24
N SER A 182 -5.49 -8.12 -19.89
CA SER A 182 -6.75 -8.12 -20.64
C SER A 182 -7.47 -6.77 -20.65
N LYS A 183 -7.03 -5.80 -19.84
CA LYS A 183 -7.51 -4.43 -19.89
C LYS A 183 -6.89 -3.61 -21.01
N ILE A 184 -5.69 -3.97 -21.48
CA ILE A 184 -5.01 -3.25 -22.55
C ILE A 184 -5.73 -3.57 -23.86
N ARG A 185 -6.07 -2.55 -24.64
CA ARG A 185 -6.78 -2.74 -25.92
C ARG A 185 -5.99 -3.63 -26.86
N SER A 186 -6.71 -4.42 -27.66
CA SER A 186 -6.10 -5.34 -28.60
C SER A 186 -5.39 -4.62 -29.76
N SER A 187 -4.45 -5.33 -30.39
CA SER A 187 -3.77 -4.87 -31.60
C SER A 187 -4.72 -4.66 -32.80
N LYS A 188 -5.93 -5.21 -32.70
CA LYS A 188 -7.01 -5.11 -33.69
C LYS A 188 -7.87 -3.85 -33.51
N GLU A 189 -7.69 -3.08 -32.43
CA GLU A 189 -8.46 -1.87 -32.12
C GLU A 189 -7.75 -0.58 -32.59
N THR A 190 -8.54 0.41 -33.04
CA THR A 190 -8.03 1.69 -33.56
C THR A 190 -7.65 2.68 -32.46
N LEU A 191 -6.65 3.54 -32.74
CA LEU A 191 -6.26 4.65 -31.86
C LEU A 191 -6.93 5.97 -32.27
N LYS A 192 -7.23 6.84 -31.30
CA LYS A 192 -7.81 8.18 -31.54
C LYS A 192 -6.98 9.05 -32.49
N GLY A 193 -5.67 8.85 -32.54
CA GLY A 193 -4.72 9.56 -33.42
C GLY A 193 -4.51 8.93 -34.80
N GLY A 194 -5.23 7.86 -35.13
CA GLY A 194 -5.00 7.05 -36.35
C GLY A 194 -4.07 5.86 -36.11
N GLY A 195 -4.20 4.84 -36.97
CA GLY A 195 -3.49 3.55 -36.82
C GLY A 195 -4.16 2.58 -35.85
N THR A 196 -3.56 1.42 -35.69
CA THR A 196 -3.99 0.37 -34.74
C THR A 196 -3.10 0.36 -33.50
N ALA A 197 -3.63 -0.12 -32.38
CA ALA A 197 -2.86 -0.27 -31.16
C ALA A 197 -1.78 -1.35 -31.31
N SER A 198 -0.76 -1.32 -30.46
CA SER A 198 0.28 -2.37 -30.46
C SER A 198 -0.18 -3.68 -29.82
N GLY A 199 -1.21 -3.66 -28.98
CA GLY A 199 -1.73 -4.81 -28.24
C GLY A 199 -0.87 -5.25 -27.04
N PRO A 200 -1.45 -5.97 -26.07
CA PRO A 200 -0.77 -6.46 -24.88
C PRO A 200 0.47 -7.34 -25.15
N VAL A 201 0.46 -8.15 -26.22
CA VAL A 201 1.58 -9.05 -26.55
C VAL A 201 2.84 -8.25 -26.92
N SER A 202 2.69 -7.09 -27.56
CA SER A 202 3.80 -6.21 -27.90
C SER A 202 4.41 -5.53 -26.66
N PHE A 203 3.58 -5.08 -25.72
CA PHE A 203 4.07 -4.53 -24.45
C PHE A 203 4.68 -5.61 -23.55
N MET A 204 4.13 -6.83 -23.54
CA MET A 204 4.72 -7.98 -22.87
C MET A 204 6.18 -8.23 -23.32
N ARG A 205 6.49 -8.01 -24.60
CA ARG A 205 7.86 -8.11 -25.13
C ARG A 205 8.81 -7.09 -24.50
N GLY A 206 8.36 -5.86 -24.31
CA GLY A 206 9.11 -4.81 -23.63
C GLY A 206 9.33 -5.12 -22.15
N ALA A 207 8.27 -5.58 -21.46
CA ALA A 207 8.34 -5.98 -20.06
C ALA A 207 9.28 -7.18 -19.85
N ASP A 208 9.28 -8.15 -20.77
CA ASP A 208 10.17 -9.31 -20.75
C ASP A 208 11.65 -8.90 -20.82
N ALA A 209 12.01 -7.99 -21.73
CA ALA A 209 13.38 -7.47 -21.82
C ALA A 209 13.80 -6.71 -20.55
N SER A 210 12.87 -5.95 -19.96
CA SER A 210 13.10 -5.26 -18.69
C SER A 210 13.37 -6.26 -17.55
N ALA A 211 12.55 -7.30 -17.44
CA ALA A 211 12.70 -8.36 -16.44
C ALA A 211 14.04 -9.12 -16.60
N GLY A 212 14.46 -9.41 -17.83
CA GLY A 212 15.74 -10.05 -18.12
C GLY A 212 16.97 -9.23 -17.72
N THR A 213 16.84 -7.90 -17.62
CA THR A 213 17.93 -6.99 -17.22
C THR A 213 18.11 -6.92 -15.69
N ILE A 214 17.07 -7.25 -14.92
CA ILE A 214 17.05 -7.03 -13.46
C ILE A 214 17.34 -8.34 -12.71
N LYS A 215 18.47 -8.38 -11.98
CA LYS A 215 18.79 -9.51 -11.08
C LYS A 215 18.02 -9.40 -9.77
N SER A 216 17.26 -10.42 -9.43
CA SER A 216 16.36 -10.42 -8.29
C SER A 216 17.12 -10.47 -6.96
N GLY A 217 16.80 -9.55 -6.03
CA GLY A 217 17.37 -9.52 -4.67
C GLY A 217 18.88 -9.22 -4.60
N GLY A 218 19.51 -8.78 -5.69
CA GLY A 218 20.98 -8.68 -5.79
C GLY A 218 21.69 -10.04 -5.68
N THR A 219 20.99 -11.13 -6.02
CA THR A 219 21.49 -12.51 -6.05
C THR A 219 21.45 -13.05 -7.49
N THR A 220 21.97 -14.25 -7.74
CA THR A 220 22.01 -14.90 -9.06
C THR A 220 20.63 -15.36 -9.60
N ARG A 221 19.52 -14.90 -9.00
CA ARG A 221 18.15 -15.32 -9.38
C ARG A 221 17.55 -14.36 -10.42
N ARG A 222 16.99 -14.91 -11.50
CA ARG A 222 16.17 -14.16 -12.47
C ARG A 222 14.86 -13.68 -11.83
N ALA A 223 14.34 -12.55 -12.31
CA ALA A 223 13.00 -12.09 -11.96
C ALA A 223 11.95 -13.19 -12.27
N ALA A 224 10.93 -13.30 -11.42
CA ALA A 224 9.83 -14.25 -11.63
C ALA A 224 8.56 -13.46 -11.97
N LYS A 225 8.02 -13.70 -13.16
CA LYS A 225 6.88 -12.95 -13.72
C LYS A 225 5.79 -13.89 -14.20
N MET A 226 4.54 -13.53 -13.94
CA MET A 226 3.36 -14.17 -14.50
C MET A 226 2.59 -13.16 -15.35
N VAL A 227 2.26 -13.51 -16.58
CA VAL A 227 1.41 -12.69 -17.46
C VAL A 227 0.15 -13.47 -17.79
N ILE A 228 -0.99 -12.81 -17.65
CA ILE A 228 -2.31 -13.40 -17.87
C ILE A 228 -3.03 -12.64 -18.97
N LEU A 229 -3.73 -13.38 -19.84
CA LEU A 229 -4.67 -12.83 -20.80
C LEU A 229 -5.96 -13.66 -20.80
N ASN A 230 -7.10 -13.00 -20.83
CA ASN A 230 -8.41 -13.65 -20.83
C ASN A 230 -8.67 -14.28 -22.20
N VAL A 231 -9.42 -15.38 -22.19
CA VAL A 231 -9.65 -16.21 -23.39
C VAL A 231 -10.52 -15.54 -24.46
N ASP A 232 -11.25 -14.49 -24.12
CA ASP A 232 -12.07 -13.68 -25.03
C ASP A 232 -11.33 -12.44 -25.58
N HIS A 233 -10.05 -12.26 -25.25
CA HIS A 233 -9.26 -11.15 -25.74
C HIS A 233 -8.90 -11.34 -27.24
N PRO A 234 -8.99 -10.31 -28.11
CA PRO A 234 -8.75 -10.46 -29.55
C PRO A 234 -7.31 -10.86 -29.94
N ASP A 235 -6.34 -10.60 -29.07
CA ASP A 235 -4.93 -11.03 -29.24
C ASP A 235 -4.61 -12.36 -28.53
N VAL A 236 -5.61 -13.14 -28.09
CA VAL A 236 -5.38 -14.38 -27.32
C VAL A 236 -4.56 -15.43 -28.09
N GLU A 237 -4.76 -15.57 -29.40
CA GLU A 237 -4.01 -16.53 -30.20
C GLU A 237 -2.52 -16.16 -30.30
N ASP A 238 -2.22 -14.87 -30.50
CA ASP A 238 -0.84 -14.37 -30.47
C ASP A 238 -0.19 -14.61 -29.11
N PHE A 239 -0.95 -14.38 -28.03
CA PHE A 239 -0.49 -14.64 -26.66
C PHE A 239 -0.23 -16.14 -26.40
N ILE A 240 -1.06 -17.04 -26.94
CA ILE A 240 -0.88 -18.49 -26.84
C ILE A 240 0.42 -18.91 -27.53
N TRP A 241 0.67 -18.40 -28.74
CA TRP A 241 1.77 -18.90 -29.56
C TRP A 241 3.10 -18.20 -29.36
N CYS A 242 3.13 -17.01 -28.73
CA CYS A 242 4.32 -16.15 -28.72
C CYS A 242 5.58 -16.87 -28.22
N LYS A 243 5.49 -17.63 -27.13
CA LYS A 243 6.64 -18.32 -26.53
C LYS A 243 7.02 -19.57 -27.33
N ALA A 244 6.05 -20.35 -27.79
CA ALA A 244 6.31 -21.54 -28.63
C ALA A 244 7.02 -21.16 -29.94
N ILE A 245 6.65 -20.04 -30.56
CA ILE A 245 7.32 -19.52 -31.76
C ILE A 245 8.76 -19.11 -31.45
N GLU A 246 9.01 -18.39 -30.35
CA GLU A 246 10.35 -18.02 -29.92
C GLU A 246 11.21 -19.25 -29.57
N GLU A 247 10.63 -20.30 -28.99
CA GLU A 247 11.31 -21.58 -28.75
C GLU A 247 11.72 -22.30 -30.04
N ARG A 248 10.91 -22.22 -31.10
CA ARG A 248 11.30 -22.73 -32.43
C ARG A 248 12.51 -21.96 -32.96
N LYS A 249 12.56 -20.64 -32.77
CA LYS A 249 13.71 -19.80 -33.12
C LYS A 249 14.95 -20.19 -32.30
N ALA A 250 14.80 -20.39 -30.99
CA ALA A 250 15.89 -20.81 -30.11
C ALA A 250 16.49 -22.15 -30.54
N ARG A 251 15.65 -23.14 -30.91
CA ARG A 251 16.10 -24.42 -31.46
C ARG A 251 16.87 -24.26 -32.77
N ALA A 252 16.38 -23.44 -33.69
CA ALA A 252 17.07 -23.17 -34.96
C ALA A 252 18.44 -22.49 -34.75
N LEU A 253 18.53 -21.55 -33.81
CA LEU A 253 19.79 -20.89 -33.45
C LEU A 253 20.77 -21.85 -32.79
N ARG A 254 20.30 -22.70 -31.87
CA ARG A 254 21.12 -23.77 -31.28
C ARG A 254 21.69 -24.68 -32.37
N ASP A 255 20.87 -25.11 -33.32
CA ASP A 255 21.30 -25.98 -34.41
C ASP A 255 22.28 -25.28 -35.37
N ALA A 256 22.26 -23.94 -35.41
CA ALA A 256 23.25 -23.10 -36.10
C ALA A 256 24.53 -22.83 -35.27
N GLY A 257 24.64 -23.36 -34.05
CA GLY A 257 25.84 -23.28 -33.20
C GLY A 257 25.85 -22.14 -32.19
N PHE A 258 24.74 -21.43 -31.98
CA PHE A 258 24.62 -20.44 -30.92
C PHE A 258 24.45 -21.10 -29.54
N ASP A 259 24.96 -20.44 -28.51
CA ASP A 259 24.88 -20.89 -27.12
C ASP A 259 23.50 -20.56 -26.51
N MET A 260 22.57 -21.48 -26.72
CA MET A 260 21.16 -21.39 -26.31
C MET A 260 20.87 -22.17 -25.02
N ASP A 261 21.88 -22.50 -24.20
CA ASP A 261 21.65 -23.09 -22.87
C ASP A 261 20.98 -22.06 -21.93
N LEU A 262 20.47 -22.50 -20.78
CA LEU A 262 19.68 -21.67 -19.86
C LEU A 262 20.38 -20.38 -19.38
N ASP A 263 21.70 -20.40 -19.31
CA ASP A 263 22.56 -19.26 -18.97
C ASP A 263 23.51 -18.88 -20.13
N GLY A 264 23.26 -19.45 -21.33
CA GLY A 264 24.07 -19.26 -22.52
C GLY A 264 23.99 -17.83 -23.03
N LYS A 265 25.11 -17.31 -23.54
CA LYS A 265 25.24 -15.88 -23.91
C LYS A 265 24.31 -15.43 -25.04
N ASP A 266 23.86 -16.36 -25.90
CA ASP A 266 23.06 -16.05 -27.07
C ASP A 266 21.54 -16.15 -26.76
N SER A 267 21.19 -16.83 -25.66
CA SER A 267 19.80 -17.01 -25.18
C SER A 267 19.10 -15.69 -24.80
N TYR A 268 19.85 -14.67 -24.37
CA TYR A 268 19.30 -13.38 -23.92
C TYR A 268 18.55 -12.60 -25.00
N SER A 269 18.71 -12.97 -26.27
CA SER A 269 18.03 -12.32 -27.41
C SER A 269 16.63 -12.90 -27.71
N ILE A 270 16.27 -14.03 -27.08
CA ILE A 270 14.97 -14.68 -27.25
C ILE A 270 13.92 -14.00 -26.39
N GLN A 271 12.77 -13.71 -26.98
CA GLN A 271 11.71 -12.96 -26.32
C GLN A 271 10.77 -13.88 -25.53
N TYR A 272 10.08 -13.29 -24.54
CA TYR A 272 9.05 -13.90 -23.70
C TYR A 272 9.57 -15.03 -22.78
N GLN A 273 10.87 -15.03 -22.48
CA GLN A 273 11.52 -16.08 -21.69
C GLN A 273 11.53 -15.81 -20.18
N ASN A 274 11.30 -14.56 -19.77
CA ASN A 274 11.33 -14.13 -18.38
C ASN A 274 9.94 -14.11 -17.73
N ALA A 275 8.92 -14.59 -18.43
CA ALA A 275 7.55 -14.73 -17.95
C ALA A 275 7.01 -16.15 -18.12
N ASN A 276 6.20 -16.57 -17.16
CA ASN A 276 5.21 -17.62 -17.36
C ASN A 276 3.93 -16.97 -17.89
N ASN A 277 3.33 -17.55 -18.92
CA ASN A 277 2.10 -17.05 -19.52
C ASN A 277 0.94 -17.95 -19.08
N SER A 278 -0.23 -17.38 -18.86
CA SER A 278 -1.44 -18.17 -18.58
C SER A 278 -2.65 -17.57 -19.26
N VAL A 279 -3.40 -18.40 -19.99
CA VAL A 279 -4.72 -18.02 -20.50
C VAL A 279 -5.73 -18.19 -19.39
N ARG A 280 -6.52 -17.15 -19.14
CA ARG A 280 -7.56 -17.16 -18.11
C ARG A 280 -8.90 -17.51 -18.74
N VAL A 281 -9.45 -18.64 -18.34
CA VAL A 281 -10.67 -19.25 -18.88
C VAL A 281 -11.80 -19.23 -17.85
N SER A 282 -13.04 -19.13 -18.32
CA SER A 282 -14.26 -19.23 -17.50
C SER A 282 -14.91 -20.61 -17.65
N ASP A 283 -15.82 -20.95 -16.72
CA ASP A 283 -16.66 -22.15 -16.85
C ASP A 283 -17.48 -22.11 -18.15
N GLU A 284 -17.91 -20.93 -18.60
CA GLU A 284 -18.63 -20.72 -19.86
C GLU A 284 -17.77 -21.11 -21.08
N PHE A 285 -16.53 -20.65 -21.13
CA PHE A 285 -15.60 -21.05 -22.19
C PHE A 285 -15.36 -22.55 -22.18
N MET A 286 -15.13 -23.14 -21.00
CA MET A 286 -14.92 -24.58 -20.88
C MET A 286 -16.14 -25.38 -21.33
N GLN A 287 -17.35 -24.89 -21.07
CA GLN A 287 -18.59 -25.48 -21.58
C GLN A 287 -18.67 -25.36 -23.11
N ALA A 288 -18.33 -24.19 -23.67
CA ALA A 288 -18.27 -23.99 -25.12
C ALA A 288 -17.28 -24.96 -25.81
N VAL A 289 -16.15 -25.28 -25.17
CA VAL A 289 -15.18 -26.30 -25.65
C VAL A 289 -15.82 -27.69 -25.73
N VAL A 290 -16.56 -28.09 -24.69
CA VAL A 290 -17.27 -29.38 -24.63
C VAL A 290 -18.30 -29.45 -25.75
N ASP A 291 -19.08 -28.38 -25.92
CA ASP A 291 -20.20 -28.32 -26.86
C ASP A 291 -19.79 -28.03 -28.31
N ASP A 292 -18.49 -27.82 -28.58
CA ASP A 292 -17.97 -27.39 -29.89
C ASP A 292 -18.57 -26.07 -30.41
N ALA A 293 -18.93 -25.21 -29.47
CA ALA A 293 -19.61 -23.95 -29.73
C ALA A 293 -18.63 -22.90 -30.26
N ASP A 294 -19.22 -21.86 -30.86
CA ASP A 294 -18.48 -20.66 -31.25
C ASP A 294 -18.12 -19.85 -30.00
N TRP A 295 -16.98 -19.17 -30.06
CA TRP A 295 -16.47 -18.27 -29.03
C TRP A 295 -16.15 -16.92 -29.66
N HIS A 296 -16.57 -15.85 -28.99
CA HIS A 296 -16.45 -14.49 -29.51
C HIS A 296 -15.27 -13.78 -28.85
N LEU A 297 -14.34 -13.31 -29.67
CA LEU A 297 -13.27 -12.43 -29.23
C LEU A 297 -13.74 -10.98 -29.31
N LYS A 298 -13.73 -10.29 -28.18
CA LYS A 298 -14.43 -9.01 -28.01
C LYS A 298 -13.45 -7.86 -27.89
N ALA A 299 -13.72 -6.75 -28.59
CA ALA A 299 -12.98 -5.51 -28.43
C ALA A 299 -12.97 -5.12 -26.95
N VAL A 300 -11.81 -4.77 -26.41
CA VAL A 300 -11.68 -4.43 -24.99
C VAL A 300 -12.39 -3.11 -24.70
N THR A 301 -12.34 -2.16 -25.64
CA THR A 301 -12.88 -0.81 -25.44
C THR A 301 -14.38 -0.68 -25.70
N THR A 302 -14.97 -1.51 -26.56
CA THR A 302 -16.39 -1.41 -26.94
C THR A 302 -17.22 -2.65 -26.58
N GLY A 303 -16.59 -3.80 -26.35
CA GLY A 303 -17.26 -5.08 -26.13
C GLY A 303 -17.80 -5.74 -27.41
N ASP A 304 -17.66 -5.09 -28.56
CA ASP A 304 -18.12 -5.63 -29.85
C ASP A 304 -17.34 -6.90 -30.22
N VAL A 305 -18.03 -7.85 -30.84
CA VAL A 305 -17.37 -9.05 -31.39
C VAL A 305 -16.53 -8.66 -32.59
N LEU A 306 -15.21 -8.77 -32.47
CA LEU A 306 -14.28 -8.53 -33.57
C LEU A 306 -14.05 -9.80 -34.39
N GLU A 307 -14.04 -10.94 -33.71
CA GLU A 307 -13.77 -12.24 -34.33
C GLU A 307 -14.55 -13.34 -33.63
N THR A 308 -14.90 -14.38 -34.37
CA THR A 308 -15.55 -15.57 -33.84
C THR A 308 -14.73 -16.78 -34.24
N VAL A 309 -14.36 -17.59 -33.25
CA VAL A 309 -13.55 -18.81 -33.40
C VAL A 309 -14.29 -20.01 -32.82
N LYS A 310 -13.85 -21.23 -33.12
CA LYS A 310 -14.34 -22.40 -32.38
C LYS A 310 -13.65 -22.49 -31.02
N ALA A 311 -14.44 -22.60 -29.94
CA ALA A 311 -13.89 -22.70 -28.59
C ALA A 311 -12.92 -23.89 -28.46
N ARG A 312 -13.30 -25.04 -29.06
CA ARG A 312 -12.49 -26.25 -29.09
C ARG A 312 -11.17 -26.06 -29.82
N ASP A 313 -11.16 -25.35 -30.94
CA ASP A 313 -9.94 -25.07 -31.70
C ASP A 313 -9.01 -24.15 -30.89
N LEU A 314 -9.55 -23.09 -30.29
CA LEU A 314 -8.77 -22.20 -29.42
C LEU A 314 -8.17 -22.95 -28.23
N PHE A 315 -8.92 -23.84 -27.58
CA PHE A 315 -8.41 -24.67 -26.48
C PHE A 315 -7.36 -25.69 -26.96
N ALA A 316 -7.53 -26.24 -28.17
CA ALA A 316 -6.53 -27.11 -28.78
C ALA A 316 -5.21 -26.36 -29.06
N GLN A 317 -5.27 -25.07 -29.44
CA GLN A 317 -4.09 -24.22 -29.57
C GLN A 317 -3.38 -24.03 -28.23
N ILE A 318 -4.12 -23.72 -27.15
CA ILE A 318 -3.57 -23.63 -25.78
C ILE A 318 -2.81 -24.92 -25.42
N ALA A 319 -3.47 -26.07 -25.59
CA ALA A 319 -2.89 -27.37 -25.27
C ALA A 319 -1.65 -27.68 -26.15
N LYS A 320 -1.68 -27.30 -27.42
CA LYS A 320 -0.58 -27.55 -28.36
C LYS A 320 0.63 -26.68 -28.05
N ALA A 321 0.46 -25.38 -27.80
CA ALA A 321 1.54 -24.49 -27.40
C ALA A 321 2.15 -24.94 -26.06
N ALA A 322 1.32 -25.30 -25.09
CA ALA A 322 1.76 -25.85 -23.80
C ALA A 322 2.53 -27.16 -23.97
N TRP A 323 2.14 -28.04 -24.89
CA TRP A 323 2.91 -29.24 -25.22
C TRP A 323 4.27 -28.91 -25.85
N GLU A 324 4.36 -27.84 -26.66
CA GLU A 324 5.61 -27.44 -27.32
C GLU A 324 6.63 -26.75 -26.39
N CYS A 325 6.16 -25.96 -25.43
CA CYS A 325 7.04 -25.10 -24.62
C CYS A 325 6.66 -24.95 -23.14
N ALA A 326 5.71 -25.75 -22.64
CA ALA A 326 5.14 -25.65 -21.29
C ALA A 326 4.32 -24.37 -21.00
N ASP A 327 4.09 -23.52 -22.01
CA ASP A 327 3.30 -22.29 -21.93
C ASP A 327 2.32 -22.16 -23.12
N PRO A 328 1.17 -21.49 -22.94
CA PRO A 328 0.71 -20.91 -21.68
C PRO A 328 0.07 -21.96 -20.76
N GLY A 329 0.13 -21.72 -19.45
CA GLY A 329 -0.73 -22.37 -18.47
C GLY A 329 -2.20 -21.93 -18.58
N VAL A 330 -3.06 -22.46 -17.70
CA VAL A 330 -4.49 -22.10 -17.65
C VAL A 330 -4.87 -21.65 -16.24
N GLN A 331 -5.61 -20.55 -16.12
CA GLN A 331 -6.26 -20.10 -14.89
C GLN A 331 -7.78 -20.15 -15.00
N TYR A 332 -8.45 -20.80 -14.05
CA TYR A 332 -9.91 -20.94 -14.04
C TYR A 332 -10.57 -19.80 -13.28
N ASP A 333 -10.90 -18.72 -13.98
CA ASP A 333 -11.39 -17.46 -13.43
C ASP A 333 -12.61 -17.61 -12.50
N THR A 334 -13.62 -18.32 -12.99
CA THR A 334 -14.88 -18.62 -12.30
C THR A 334 -14.65 -19.45 -11.06
N THR A 335 -13.80 -20.48 -11.13
CA THR A 335 -13.46 -21.32 -9.99
C THR A 335 -12.68 -20.52 -8.93
N ILE A 336 -11.67 -19.75 -9.33
CA ILE A 336 -10.89 -18.90 -8.42
C ILE A 336 -11.81 -17.95 -7.65
N ASN A 337 -12.71 -17.25 -8.34
CA ASN A 337 -13.62 -16.29 -7.71
C ASN A 337 -14.73 -16.97 -6.89
N ARG A 338 -15.12 -18.21 -7.20
CA ARG A 338 -16.09 -18.99 -6.41
C ARG A 338 -15.55 -19.34 -5.02
N TRP A 339 -14.25 -19.64 -4.92
CA TRP A 339 -13.58 -19.94 -3.64
C TRP A 339 -13.00 -18.69 -2.97
N HIS A 340 -13.26 -17.49 -3.52
CA HIS A 340 -12.76 -16.26 -2.95
C HIS A 340 -13.49 -15.94 -1.64
N THR A 341 -12.78 -16.11 -0.53
CA THR A 341 -13.31 -15.88 0.82
C THR A 341 -13.63 -14.42 1.13
N LEU A 342 -13.24 -13.48 0.25
CA LEU A 342 -13.52 -12.03 0.36
C LEU A 342 -14.26 -11.48 -0.87
N HIS A 343 -15.16 -12.27 -1.46
CA HIS A 343 -15.88 -11.96 -2.71
C HIS A 343 -16.58 -10.58 -2.76
N THR A 344 -16.95 -9.99 -1.61
CA THR A 344 -17.54 -8.65 -1.52
C THR A 344 -16.53 -7.52 -1.74
N THR A 345 -15.23 -7.78 -1.58
CA THR A 345 -14.15 -6.77 -1.73
C THR A 345 -13.73 -6.53 -3.18
N GLY A 346 -14.14 -7.39 -4.10
CA GLY A 346 -13.85 -7.31 -5.52
C GLY A 346 -13.53 -8.67 -6.13
N ARG A 347 -13.54 -8.76 -7.46
CA ARG A 347 -13.07 -9.97 -8.15
C ARG A 347 -11.56 -10.04 -8.05
N ILE A 348 -11.04 -11.26 -7.88
CA ILE A 348 -9.65 -11.58 -8.17
C ILE A 348 -9.51 -11.57 -9.69
N ASN A 349 -9.31 -10.39 -10.28
CA ASN A 349 -8.82 -10.21 -11.67
C ASN A 349 -7.30 -10.40 -11.76
N GLY A 350 -6.70 -10.22 -10.57
CA GLY A 350 -5.35 -10.24 -10.03
C GLY A 350 -5.49 -9.82 -8.53
N SER A 351 -4.46 -9.89 -7.68
CA SER A 351 -4.51 -9.28 -6.33
C SER A 351 -4.10 -7.78 -6.35
N ASN A 352 -4.24 -7.08 -5.22
CA ASN A 352 -5.21 -6.00 -5.00
C ASN A 352 -4.68 -4.52 -4.88
N PRO A 353 -5.58 -3.49 -4.86
CA PRO A 353 -5.27 -2.03 -4.91
C PRO A 353 -5.59 -1.18 -3.62
N CYS A 354 -5.27 0.15 -3.56
CA CYS A 354 -5.55 1.10 -2.43
C CYS A 354 -5.82 2.61 -2.76
N PHE A 355 -6.23 3.35 -1.71
CA PHE A 355 -6.33 4.83 -1.54
C PHE A 355 -5.01 5.50 -1.12
N THR A 356 -4.95 6.85 -1.12
CA THR A 356 -3.81 7.62 -0.55
C THR A 356 -3.98 7.92 0.94
N GLY A 357 -2.86 8.01 1.67
CA GLY A 357 -2.86 8.23 3.12
C GLY A 357 -3.46 9.57 3.58
N ASP A 358 -3.47 10.59 2.73
CA ASP A 358 -4.07 11.90 3.01
C ASP A 358 -5.59 11.97 2.81
N SER A 359 -6.22 10.91 2.30
CA SER A 359 -7.68 10.83 2.14
C SER A 359 -8.38 10.90 3.50
N LEU A 360 -9.37 11.77 3.65
CA LEU A 360 -10.18 11.86 4.87
C LEU A 360 -11.29 10.79 4.87
N VAL A 361 -11.48 10.16 6.02
CA VAL A 361 -12.50 9.14 6.26
C VAL A 361 -13.49 9.67 7.29
N HIS A 362 -14.79 9.59 6.99
CA HIS A 362 -15.83 9.86 7.98
C HIS A 362 -15.84 8.77 9.03
N THR A 363 -15.45 9.11 10.26
CA THR A 363 -15.45 8.20 11.40
C THR A 363 -16.37 8.68 12.50
N ASP A 364 -16.70 7.78 13.42
CA ASP A 364 -17.37 8.08 14.67
C ASP A 364 -16.62 9.09 15.54
N LYS A 365 -15.37 9.45 15.22
CA LYS A 365 -14.55 10.46 15.90
C LYS A 365 -14.26 11.69 15.03
N GLY A 366 -15.02 11.88 13.95
CA GLY A 366 -14.85 12.98 13.00
C GLY A 366 -14.16 12.55 11.72
N LEU A 367 -13.68 13.52 10.95
CA LEU A 367 -12.93 13.29 9.72
C LEU A 367 -11.46 13.02 10.05
N ILE A 368 -11.00 11.78 9.83
CA ILE A 368 -9.63 11.35 10.14
C ILE A 368 -8.94 10.97 8.84
N ARG A 369 -7.70 11.41 8.65
CA ARG A 369 -6.88 10.98 7.51
C ARG A 369 -6.61 9.48 7.56
N PHE A 370 -6.60 8.83 6.41
CA PHE A 370 -6.42 7.39 6.29
C PHE A 370 -5.10 6.90 6.94
N ASP A 371 -4.02 7.67 6.82
CA ASP A 371 -2.74 7.37 7.46
C ASP A 371 -2.78 7.50 9.00
N ALA A 372 -3.43 8.54 9.52
CA ALA A 372 -3.65 8.74 10.94
C ALA A 372 -4.58 7.67 11.53
N LEU A 373 -5.64 7.31 10.80
CA LEU A 373 -6.57 6.23 11.15
C LEU A 373 -5.81 4.90 11.31
N LEU A 374 -4.97 4.56 10.33
CA LEU A 374 -4.11 3.38 10.38
C LEU A 374 -3.15 3.43 11.57
N GLN A 375 -2.44 4.55 11.76
CA GLN A 375 -1.47 4.70 12.84
C GLN A 375 -2.13 4.55 14.22
N ARG A 376 -3.28 5.18 14.42
CA ARG A 376 -4.03 5.14 15.69
C ARG A 376 -4.65 3.76 15.92
N ALA A 377 -5.15 3.11 14.88
CA ALA A 377 -5.62 1.73 14.97
C ALA A 377 -4.49 0.76 15.37
N GLN A 378 -3.29 0.95 14.81
CA GLN A 378 -2.10 0.18 15.22
C GLN A 378 -1.69 0.44 16.68
N MET A 379 -2.02 1.62 17.23
CA MET A 379 -1.83 1.93 18.65
C MET A 379 -2.93 1.36 19.56
N GLY A 380 -3.91 0.66 18.99
CA GLY A 380 -5.01 0.01 19.71
C GLY A 380 -6.28 0.84 19.84
N GLU A 381 -6.38 1.96 19.13
CA GLU A 381 -7.60 2.75 19.07
C GLU A 381 -8.62 2.13 18.11
N THR A 382 -9.89 2.04 18.51
CA THR A 382 -10.97 1.56 17.66
C THR A 382 -11.73 2.72 17.03
N PHE A 383 -12.26 2.51 15.83
CA PHE A 383 -13.03 3.49 15.07
C PHE A 383 -14.29 2.83 14.51
N GLY A 384 -15.39 3.58 14.49
CA GLY A 384 -16.51 3.32 13.59
C GLY A 384 -16.33 4.17 12.32
N VAL A 385 -16.59 3.62 11.15
CA VAL A 385 -16.53 4.31 9.86
C VAL A 385 -17.96 4.45 9.34
N TYR A 386 -18.34 5.67 8.99
CA TYR A 386 -19.64 5.92 8.39
C TYR A 386 -19.63 5.53 6.91
N THR A 387 -20.57 4.68 6.53
CA THR A 387 -20.84 4.29 5.14
C THR A 387 -22.26 4.66 4.76
N HIS A 388 -22.48 5.00 3.49
CA HIS A 388 -23.80 5.34 2.98
C HIS A 388 -24.54 4.07 2.53
N ASP A 389 -25.71 3.79 3.10
CA ASP A 389 -26.46 2.53 2.86
C ASP A 389 -27.11 2.47 1.46
N ALA A 390 -27.09 3.56 0.68
CA ALA A 390 -27.48 3.55 -0.73
C ALA A 390 -26.68 2.57 -1.61
N THR A 391 -25.53 2.09 -1.14
CA THR A 391 -24.74 1.06 -1.83
C THR A 391 -25.12 -0.37 -1.44
N ASN A 392 -26.07 -0.55 -0.52
CA ASN A 392 -26.52 -1.86 -0.06
C ASN A 392 -27.23 -2.61 -1.20
N PRO A 393 -26.75 -3.81 -1.59
CA PRO A 393 -27.30 -4.54 -2.72
C PRO A 393 -28.68 -5.15 -2.43
N ASP A 394 -29.00 -5.40 -1.17
CA ASP A 394 -30.21 -6.11 -0.76
C ASP A 394 -31.34 -5.14 -0.36
N ALA A 395 -30.97 -3.99 0.23
CA ALA A 395 -31.93 -2.99 0.72
C ALA A 395 -31.31 -1.57 0.72
N PRO A 396 -31.12 -0.94 -0.45
CA PRO A 396 -30.54 0.40 -0.52
C PRO A 396 -31.46 1.41 0.18
N ALA A 397 -30.88 2.20 1.08
CA ALA A 397 -31.61 3.20 1.85
C ALA A 397 -30.82 4.51 1.98
N GLU A 398 -31.53 5.62 2.10
CA GLU A 398 -30.95 6.94 2.36
C GLU A 398 -30.68 7.10 3.86
N ARG A 399 -29.69 6.36 4.36
CA ARG A 399 -29.21 6.41 5.75
C ARG A 399 -27.73 6.08 5.83
N LEU A 400 -27.13 6.42 6.98
CA LEU A 400 -25.76 6.01 7.31
C LEU A 400 -25.75 4.75 8.16
N GLU A 401 -24.71 3.95 7.96
CA GLU A 401 -24.34 2.84 8.83
C GLU A 401 -22.96 3.11 9.42
N VAL A 402 -22.76 2.73 10.68
CA VAL A 402 -21.44 2.77 11.34
C VAL A 402 -20.89 1.36 11.35
N THR A 403 -19.79 1.15 10.63
CA THR A 403 -19.13 -0.15 10.53
C THR A 403 -17.76 -0.10 11.21
N SER A 404 -17.29 -1.21 11.78
CA SER A 404 -15.96 -1.28 12.37
C SER A 404 -14.94 -1.76 11.32
N PRO A 405 -13.81 -1.06 11.11
CA PRO A 405 -12.74 -1.57 10.25
C PRO A 405 -12.19 -2.90 10.78
N GLU A 406 -12.22 -3.93 9.95
CA GLU A 406 -11.68 -5.26 10.31
C GLU A 406 -10.17 -5.37 10.06
N ALA A 407 -9.64 -4.63 9.08
CA ALA A 407 -8.22 -4.65 8.72
C ALA A 407 -7.80 -3.37 7.97
N PHE A 408 -6.52 -3.03 8.04
CA PHE A 408 -5.91 -1.96 7.25
C PHE A 408 -4.78 -2.51 6.38
N MET A 409 -4.71 -2.11 5.12
CA MET A 409 -3.78 -2.64 4.12
C MET A 409 -2.98 -1.51 3.43
N VAL A 410 -1.69 -1.73 3.20
CA VAL A 410 -0.80 -0.78 2.49
C VAL A 410 -0.32 -1.45 1.19
N THR A 411 -0.69 -0.92 0.02
CA THR A 411 -0.38 -1.54 -1.29
C THR A 411 0.71 -0.85 -2.11
N GLY A 412 1.44 0.12 -1.54
CA GLY A 412 2.58 0.77 -2.21
C GLY A 412 2.26 2.11 -2.85
N MET A 413 3.11 2.56 -3.77
CA MET A 413 2.98 3.85 -4.46
C MET A 413 2.17 3.63 -5.75
N ASN A 414 1.07 4.36 -5.93
CA ASN A 414 0.18 4.22 -7.09
C ASN A 414 -0.06 5.59 -7.75
N GLU A 415 -0.38 5.61 -9.04
CA GLU A 415 -0.90 6.80 -9.70
C GLU A 415 -2.29 7.15 -9.17
N ILE A 416 -2.53 8.46 -8.99
CA ILE A 416 -3.75 8.98 -8.39
C ILE A 416 -4.42 9.91 -9.39
N VAL A 417 -5.73 9.71 -9.58
CA VAL A 417 -6.59 10.68 -10.24
C VAL A 417 -7.11 11.66 -9.19
N ARG A 418 -7.23 12.93 -9.59
CA ARG A 418 -7.95 13.95 -8.83
C ARG A 418 -9.29 14.17 -9.53
N LEU A 419 -10.36 13.81 -8.85
CA LEU A 419 -11.72 14.09 -9.27
C LEU A 419 -12.15 15.40 -8.64
N GLU A 420 -12.70 16.29 -9.45
CA GLU A 420 -13.28 17.55 -9.03
C GLU A 420 -14.78 17.48 -9.36
N PHE A 421 -15.62 17.54 -8.34
CA PHE A 421 -17.07 17.46 -8.47
C PHE A 421 -17.67 18.86 -8.64
N ASP A 422 -18.86 18.94 -9.24
CA ASP A 422 -19.56 20.20 -9.51
C ASP A 422 -19.90 21.01 -8.24
N ASN A 423 -20.06 20.31 -7.11
CA ASN A 423 -20.24 20.88 -5.78
C ASN A 423 -18.93 21.39 -5.13
N GLY A 424 -17.81 21.35 -5.86
CA GLY A 424 -16.49 21.79 -5.40
C GLY A 424 -15.74 20.80 -4.51
N MET A 425 -16.32 19.62 -4.23
CA MET A 425 -15.59 18.55 -3.55
C MET A 425 -14.49 18.00 -4.45
N GLU A 426 -13.41 17.55 -3.82
CA GLU A 426 -12.33 16.88 -4.51
C GLU A 426 -12.04 15.52 -3.89
N LEU A 427 -11.78 14.52 -4.73
CA LEU A 427 -11.33 13.21 -4.29
C LEU A 427 -10.05 12.81 -5.03
N ARG A 428 -9.01 12.47 -4.26
CA ARG A 428 -7.79 11.86 -4.79
C ARG A 428 -7.82 10.37 -4.50
N CYS A 429 -7.84 9.56 -5.53
CA CYS A 429 -7.88 8.10 -5.42
C CYS A 429 -7.18 7.47 -6.61
N THR A 430 -6.98 6.15 -6.58
CA THR A 430 -6.48 5.43 -7.75
C THR A 430 -7.53 5.41 -8.86
N ALA A 431 -7.12 5.40 -10.13
CA ALA A 431 -8.06 5.38 -11.26
C ALA A 431 -9.03 4.19 -11.21
N SER A 432 -8.60 3.07 -10.64
CA SER A 432 -9.42 1.87 -10.47
C SER A 432 -10.38 1.91 -9.27
N HIS A 433 -10.31 2.95 -8.43
CA HIS A 433 -11.15 3.08 -7.26
C HIS A 433 -12.62 3.24 -7.67
N LYS A 434 -13.50 2.33 -7.23
CA LYS A 434 -14.91 2.34 -7.63
C LYS A 434 -15.72 3.30 -6.76
N LEU A 435 -16.34 4.27 -7.42
CA LEU A 435 -17.26 5.22 -6.83
C LEU A 435 -18.68 4.80 -7.21
N PHE A 436 -19.59 4.81 -6.23
CA PHE A 436 -20.98 4.53 -6.52
C PHE A 436 -21.62 5.76 -7.16
N THR A 437 -22.21 5.59 -8.34
CA THR A 437 -23.00 6.60 -9.02
C THR A 437 -24.47 6.18 -8.99
N VAL A 438 -25.37 7.14 -8.80
CA VAL A 438 -26.81 6.88 -8.69
C VAL A 438 -27.37 6.38 -10.04
N ASN A 439 -26.78 6.84 -11.14
CA ASN A 439 -27.20 6.53 -12.51
C ASN A 439 -26.59 5.25 -13.10
N ARG A 440 -25.43 4.78 -12.63
CA ARG A 440 -24.70 3.63 -13.22
C ARG A 440 -24.17 2.62 -12.19
N GLY A 441 -24.42 2.82 -10.91
CA GLY A 441 -23.86 2.00 -9.85
C GLY A 441 -22.35 2.23 -9.72
N TYR A 442 -21.58 1.20 -9.36
CA TYR A 442 -20.14 1.37 -9.14
C TYR A 442 -19.35 1.58 -10.44
N VAL A 443 -18.78 2.78 -10.61
CA VAL A 443 -17.93 3.19 -11.73
C VAL A 443 -16.50 3.46 -11.22
N PRO A 444 -15.45 2.93 -11.87
CA PRO A 444 -14.06 3.30 -11.54
C PRO A 444 -13.81 4.81 -11.70
N ALA A 445 -13.01 5.40 -10.82
CA ALA A 445 -12.72 6.83 -10.80
C ALA A 445 -12.17 7.36 -12.13
N GLY A 446 -11.32 6.58 -12.81
CA GLY A 446 -10.76 6.92 -14.11
C GLY A 446 -11.75 6.81 -15.29
N GLU A 447 -12.93 6.22 -15.05
CA GLU A 447 -14.00 6.02 -16.04
C GLU A 447 -15.22 6.91 -15.77
N LEU A 448 -15.16 7.78 -14.75
CA LEU A 448 -16.22 8.74 -14.49
C LEU A 448 -16.31 9.76 -15.62
N ALA A 449 -17.53 9.99 -16.07
CA ALA A 449 -17.90 11.00 -17.04
C ALA A 449 -18.63 12.17 -16.37
N SER A 450 -18.75 13.30 -17.05
CA SER A 450 -19.40 14.52 -16.52
C SER A 450 -20.87 14.33 -16.17
N GLU A 451 -21.52 13.34 -16.76
CA GLU A 451 -22.91 12.96 -16.54
C GLU A 451 -23.10 11.98 -15.37
N ASP A 452 -22.01 11.53 -14.73
CA ASP A 452 -22.09 10.59 -13.62
C ASP A 452 -22.42 11.29 -12.29
N GLU A 453 -23.54 10.88 -11.70
CA GLU A 453 -24.00 11.40 -10.41
C GLU A 453 -23.40 10.56 -9.28
N VAL A 454 -22.19 10.91 -8.84
CA VAL A 454 -21.53 10.21 -7.73
C VAL A 454 -22.32 10.41 -6.43
N LYS A 455 -22.71 9.30 -5.80
CA LYS A 455 -23.31 9.33 -4.46
C LYS A 455 -22.22 9.56 -3.43
N VAL A 456 -22.12 10.80 -2.98
CA VAL A 456 -21.27 11.18 -1.85
C VAL A 456 -21.95 10.83 -0.53
N LEU A 457 -21.18 10.90 0.56
CA LEU A 457 -21.75 10.89 1.90
C LEU A 457 -22.35 12.27 2.18
N ASP A 458 -23.61 12.48 1.77
CA ASP A 458 -24.38 13.72 1.89
C ASP A 458 -25.25 13.78 3.16
N LEU A 459 -25.22 12.72 3.97
CA LEU A 459 -25.93 12.65 5.24
C LEU A 459 -25.02 13.08 6.41
N PRO A 460 -25.57 13.70 7.47
CA PRO A 460 -24.78 14.10 8.63
C PRO A 460 -24.07 12.90 9.26
N ALA A 461 -22.73 12.94 9.32
CA ALA A 461 -21.89 11.99 10.06
C ALA A 461 -21.61 12.57 11.46
N PRO A 462 -22.40 12.24 12.49
CA PRO A 462 -22.44 13.00 13.75
C PRO A 462 -21.20 12.86 14.64
N ALA A 463 -20.20 12.05 14.25
CA ALA A 463 -18.98 11.85 15.03
C ALA A 463 -19.29 11.55 16.52
N VAL A 464 -20.18 10.59 16.78
CA VAL A 464 -20.73 10.27 18.12
C VAL A 464 -19.72 10.04 19.24
N ASN A 465 -18.48 9.68 18.90
CA ASN A 465 -17.37 9.39 19.80
C ASN A 465 -16.26 10.46 19.74
N ALA A 466 -16.46 11.60 19.07
CA ALA A 466 -15.50 12.71 19.08
C ALA A 466 -15.31 13.29 20.49
N GLU A 467 -14.06 13.48 20.89
CA GLU A 467 -13.73 14.00 22.21
C GLU A 467 -13.68 15.52 22.23
N ARG A 468 -14.15 16.13 23.33
CA ARG A 468 -13.91 17.57 23.57
C ARG A 468 -12.46 17.89 23.91
N ARG A 469 -11.67 16.92 24.37
CA ARG A 469 -10.23 17.13 24.63
C ARG A 469 -9.51 17.35 23.31
N PHE A 470 -8.46 18.16 23.33
CA PHE A 470 -7.65 18.36 22.14
C PHE A 470 -6.89 17.07 21.77
N PRO A 471 -6.72 16.77 20.48
CA PRO A 471 -5.92 15.64 20.00
C PRO A 471 -4.40 15.91 20.05
N VAL A 472 -3.98 16.95 20.77
CA VAL A 472 -2.59 17.36 20.98
C VAL A 472 -2.31 17.56 22.47
N SER A 473 -1.03 17.59 22.85
CA SER A 473 -0.66 17.88 24.23
C SER A 473 -1.16 19.27 24.65
N THR A 474 -1.71 19.38 25.84
CA THR A 474 -2.04 20.67 26.47
C THR A 474 -1.01 21.03 27.54
N ASP A 475 0.02 20.20 27.74
CA ASP A 475 1.13 20.46 28.64
C ASP A 475 2.07 21.50 28.02
N VAL A 476 2.16 22.65 28.67
CA VAL A 476 3.03 23.76 28.30
C VAL A 476 4.49 23.32 28.17
N ALA A 477 4.92 22.31 28.91
CA ALA A 477 6.28 21.76 28.82
C ALA A 477 6.60 21.20 27.43
N HIS A 478 5.61 20.62 26.74
CA HIS A 478 5.77 20.06 25.39
C HIS A 478 6.20 21.12 24.36
N TYR A 479 5.76 22.36 24.56
CA TYR A 479 6.00 23.45 23.63
C TYR A 479 7.19 24.32 24.02
N ARG A 480 7.84 24.08 25.16
CA ARG A 480 8.82 25.01 25.72
C ARG A 480 10.17 24.97 24.99
N ARG A 481 10.68 26.15 24.66
CA ARG A 481 12.04 26.44 24.17
C ARG A 481 12.75 27.35 25.14
N LYS A 482 14.09 27.39 25.04
CA LYS A 482 14.99 28.09 25.97
C LYS A 482 14.70 29.60 26.13
N ALA A 483 14.10 30.23 25.13
CA ALA A 483 13.82 31.67 25.11
C ALA A 483 12.36 32.02 25.48
N ASP A 484 11.50 31.05 25.79
CA ASP A 484 10.09 31.33 26.05
C ASP A 484 9.84 31.86 27.45
N GLN A 485 8.89 32.78 27.54
CA GLN A 485 8.30 33.19 28.81
C GLN A 485 7.42 32.06 29.37
N THR A 486 7.43 31.86 30.68
CA THR A 486 6.81 30.70 31.35
C THR A 486 5.31 30.82 31.61
N LYS A 487 4.68 31.96 31.34
CA LYS A 487 3.29 32.25 31.73
C LYS A 487 2.33 32.13 30.54
N VAL A 488 1.80 30.93 30.33
CA VAL A 488 0.67 30.65 29.42
C VAL A 488 -0.20 29.57 30.07
N ASN A 489 -1.52 29.70 29.96
CA ASN A 489 -2.50 28.69 30.31
C ASN A 489 -3.11 28.13 29.01
N LEU A 490 -2.68 26.95 28.58
CA LEU A 490 -3.25 26.33 27.36
C LEU A 490 -4.60 25.70 27.71
N PRO A 491 -5.65 25.87 26.88
CA PRO A 491 -6.94 25.25 27.15
C PRO A 491 -6.81 23.71 27.08
N GLU A 492 -7.45 23.00 28.00
CA GLU A 492 -7.39 21.52 28.05
C GLU A 492 -8.37 20.84 27.07
N LYS A 493 -9.39 21.56 26.63
CA LYS A 493 -10.47 21.06 25.79
C LYS A 493 -11.06 22.18 24.92
N TRP A 494 -11.74 21.80 23.86
CA TRP A 494 -12.54 22.67 23.01
C TRP A 494 -13.62 23.40 23.80
N SER A 495 -13.72 24.70 23.59
CA SER A 495 -14.87 25.54 23.92
C SER A 495 -15.42 26.19 22.65
N PRO A 496 -16.73 26.53 22.61
CA PRO A 496 -17.30 27.30 21.51
C PRO A 496 -16.51 28.58 21.23
N GLU A 497 -16.15 29.33 22.27
CA GLU A 497 -15.35 30.56 22.17
C GLU A 497 -13.97 30.33 21.56
N PHE A 498 -13.25 29.27 21.96
CA PHE A 498 -11.93 28.98 21.39
C PHE A 498 -12.03 28.53 19.93
N ALA A 499 -13.05 27.73 19.59
CA ALA A 499 -13.31 27.31 18.22
C ALA A 499 -13.68 28.51 17.33
N HIS A 500 -14.55 29.39 17.81
CA HIS A 500 -14.90 30.65 17.14
C HIS A 500 -13.67 31.54 16.91
N TYR A 501 -12.84 31.74 17.94
CA TYR A 501 -11.58 32.47 17.79
C TYR A 501 -10.66 31.84 16.73
N LEU A 502 -10.59 30.51 16.69
CA LEU A 502 -9.80 29.78 15.70
C LEU A 502 -10.35 29.99 14.29
N GLY A 503 -11.67 29.95 14.11
CA GLY A 503 -12.34 30.29 12.85
C GLY A 503 -11.99 31.70 12.40
N TRP A 504 -12.08 32.67 13.31
CA TRP A 504 -11.73 34.06 13.04
C TRP A 504 -10.24 34.25 12.70
N LEU A 505 -9.34 33.53 13.37
CA LEU A 505 -7.91 33.56 13.05
C LEU A 505 -7.62 33.02 11.64
N ILE A 506 -8.42 32.06 11.17
CA ILE A 506 -8.35 31.52 9.81
C ILE A 506 -8.98 32.47 8.79
N GLY A 507 -10.12 33.11 9.09
CA GLY A 507 -10.70 34.15 8.23
C GLY A 507 -9.85 35.41 8.22
N ASP A 508 -10.00 36.22 9.26
CA ASP A 508 -9.38 37.55 9.42
C ASP A 508 -8.18 37.54 10.37
N GLY A 509 -7.21 36.67 10.10
CA GLY A 509 -6.00 36.61 10.90
C GLY A 509 -4.77 36.06 10.20
N CYS A 510 -3.67 35.88 10.92
CA CYS A 510 -2.48 35.19 10.45
C CYS A 510 -1.55 34.82 11.61
N ILE A 511 -0.67 33.83 11.39
CA ILE A 511 0.50 33.63 12.25
C ILE A 511 1.74 34.13 11.49
N SER A 512 2.40 35.16 12.02
CA SER A 512 3.62 35.71 11.41
C SER A 512 4.81 34.75 11.51
N SER A 513 5.83 34.97 10.68
CA SER A 513 7.13 34.27 10.78
C SER A 513 7.89 34.54 12.09
N THR A 514 7.45 35.52 12.87
CA THR A 514 7.97 35.86 14.20
C THR A 514 7.18 35.19 15.34
N ASN A 515 6.33 34.21 15.04
CA ASN A 515 5.47 33.49 15.98
C ASN A 515 4.50 34.42 16.73
N VAL A 516 3.79 35.26 15.98
CA VAL A 516 2.72 36.11 16.51
C VAL A 516 1.43 35.78 15.77
N ALA A 517 0.44 35.26 16.49
CA ALA A 517 -0.91 35.09 15.95
C ALA A 517 -1.66 36.42 16.05
N SER A 518 -2.14 36.94 14.92
CA SER A 518 -2.84 38.22 14.83
C SER A 518 -4.26 37.99 14.30
N THR A 519 -5.24 38.61 14.94
CA THR A 519 -6.64 38.68 14.45
C THR A 519 -6.99 40.13 14.18
N ILE A 520 -7.75 40.37 13.12
CA ILE A 520 -8.12 41.69 12.59
C ILE A 520 -9.63 41.87 12.80
N TYR A 521 -10.04 43.07 13.22
CA TYR A 521 -11.43 43.44 13.45
C TYR A 521 -11.68 44.74 12.70
N GLY A 522 -12.49 44.66 11.64
CA GLY A 522 -12.66 45.75 10.68
C GLY A 522 -13.89 46.60 10.98
N SER A 523 -15.04 45.94 11.12
CA SER A 523 -16.34 46.60 11.28
C SER A 523 -16.52 47.18 12.69
N VAL A 524 -17.53 48.04 12.88
CA VAL A 524 -17.91 48.50 14.24
C VAL A 524 -18.41 47.30 15.06
N ASP A 525 -19.25 46.45 14.47
CA ASP A 525 -19.84 45.29 15.13
C ASP A 525 -18.76 44.28 15.57
N ASP A 526 -17.73 44.04 14.74
CA ASP A 526 -16.60 43.18 15.10
C ASP A 526 -15.91 43.70 16.37
N ARG A 527 -15.71 45.02 16.44
CA ARG A 527 -14.99 45.68 17.54
C ARG A 527 -15.82 45.74 18.82
N GLU A 528 -17.14 45.85 18.72
CA GLU A 528 -18.05 45.97 19.87
C GLU A 528 -18.53 44.61 20.39
N HIS A 529 -18.63 43.58 19.55
CA HIS A 529 -19.27 42.31 19.90
C HIS A 529 -18.34 41.09 19.83
N VAL A 530 -17.40 41.05 18.87
CA VAL A 530 -16.53 39.88 18.68
C VAL A 530 -15.18 40.04 19.38
N MET A 531 -14.50 41.16 19.12
CA MET A 531 -13.18 41.48 19.67
C MET A 531 -13.13 41.40 21.20
N PRO A 532 -14.14 41.85 21.98
CA PRO A 532 -14.10 41.72 23.43
C PRO A 532 -14.08 40.26 23.91
N ARG A 533 -14.83 39.37 23.25
CA ARG A 533 -14.87 37.92 23.57
C ARG A 533 -13.51 37.27 23.28
N HIS A 534 -12.91 37.58 22.13
CA HIS A 534 -11.57 37.09 21.79
C HIS A 534 -10.49 37.66 22.71
N LEU A 535 -10.61 38.92 23.12
CA LEU A 535 -9.70 39.53 24.09
C LEU A 535 -9.78 38.84 25.45
N GLU A 536 -10.97 38.50 25.93
CA GLU A 536 -11.18 37.75 27.17
C GLU A 536 -10.51 36.37 27.11
N LEU A 537 -10.75 35.60 26.04
CA LEU A 537 -10.10 34.32 25.80
C LEU A 537 -8.57 34.43 25.80
N LEU A 538 -8.02 35.41 25.08
CA LEU A 538 -6.58 35.62 25.03
C LEU A 538 -5.99 36.11 26.36
N THR A 539 -6.79 36.82 27.17
CA THR A 539 -6.42 37.22 28.54
C THR A 539 -6.26 35.99 29.42
N GLU A 540 -7.19 35.03 29.34
CA GLU A 540 -7.11 33.77 30.07
C GLU A 540 -5.86 32.96 29.67
N ILE A 541 -5.64 32.80 28.35
CA ILE A 541 -4.46 32.09 27.82
C ILE A 541 -3.16 32.76 28.28
N CYS A 542 -3.13 34.09 28.36
CA CYS A 542 -1.98 34.86 28.82
C CYS A 542 -1.91 35.05 30.36
N GLN A 543 -2.74 34.36 31.15
CA GLN A 543 -2.78 34.49 32.62
C GLN A 543 -2.91 35.96 33.09
N GLY A 544 -3.78 36.74 32.43
CA GLY A 544 -4.05 38.14 32.76
C GLY A 544 -3.19 39.17 32.00
N ASP A 545 -2.12 38.76 31.31
CA ASP A 545 -1.28 39.67 30.51
C ASP A 545 -1.75 39.74 29.04
N ALA A 546 -2.97 40.25 28.88
CA ALA A 546 -3.71 40.29 27.62
C ALA A 546 -3.00 41.09 26.51
N PRO A 547 -3.17 40.70 25.23
CA PRO A 547 -2.71 41.53 24.12
C PRO A 547 -3.50 42.84 24.07
N LYS A 548 -2.80 43.98 23.95
CA LYS A 548 -3.44 45.28 23.78
C LYS A 548 -3.95 45.43 22.34
N PRO A 549 -5.22 45.83 22.13
CA PRO A 549 -5.71 46.17 20.80
C PRO A 549 -4.85 47.26 20.16
N SER A 550 -4.44 47.04 18.92
CA SER A 550 -3.63 47.99 18.16
C SER A 550 -4.38 48.49 16.94
N VAL A 551 -4.55 49.81 16.83
CA VAL A 551 -5.22 50.46 15.70
C VAL A 551 -4.22 50.58 14.54
N GLN A 552 -4.62 50.09 13.37
CA GLN A 552 -3.82 50.15 12.14
C GLN A 552 -4.14 51.42 11.34
N ALA A 553 -3.29 51.78 10.39
CA ALA A 553 -3.45 52.99 9.56
C ALA A 553 -4.73 53.00 8.71
N ASN A 554 -5.29 51.82 8.41
CA ASN A 554 -6.57 51.65 7.71
C ASN A 554 -7.80 51.62 8.64
N GLY A 555 -7.62 51.90 9.95
CA GLY A 555 -8.71 51.98 10.93
C GLY A 555 -9.13 50.64 11.54
N THR A 556 -8.58 49.52 11.10
CA THR A 556 -8.85 48.20 11.71
C THR A 556 -8.15 48.08 13.06
N GLN A 557 -8.70 47.24 13.94
CA GLN A 557 -8.04 46.88 15.20
C GLN A 557 -7.45 45.48 15.10
N GLN A 558 -6.32 45.26 15.77
CA GLN A 558 -5.66 43.96 15.82
C GLN A 558 -5.39 43.51 17.25
N LEU A 559 -5.72 42.24 17.55
CA LEU A 559 -5.22 41.52 18.72
C LEU A 559 -4.05 40.64 18.31
N ARG A 560 -2.93 40.75 19.02
CA ARG A 560 -1.67 40.05 18.69
C ARG A 560 -1.19 39.17 19.85
N LEU A 561 -1.35 37.85 19.71
CA LEU A 561 -0.84 36.85 20.63
C LEU A 561 0.64 36.58 20.32
N GLY A 562 1.53 37.32 21.00
CA GLY A 562 2.99 37.17 20.90
C GLY A 562 3.59 36.16 21.88
N ARG A 563 2.86 35.09 22.24
CA ARG A 563 3.34 34.05 23.17
C ARG A 563 3.75 32.82 22.39
N GLY A 564 5.07 32.57 22.28
CA GLY A 564 5.60 31.45 21.50
C GLY A 564 5.00 30.08 21.89
N LEU A 565 4.73 29.85 23.18
CA LEU A 565 4.08 28.62 23.66
C LEU A 565 2.65 28.46 23.11
N ALA A 566 1.83 29.52 23.19
CA ALA A 566 0.45 29.49 22.72
C ALA A 566 0.38 29.41 21.19
N VAL A 567 1.29 30.09 20.48
CA VAL A 567 1.38 30.02 19.02
C VAL A 567 1.78 28.62 18.56
N ARG A 568 2.76 27.98 19.22
CA ARG A 568 3.12 26.58 18.90
C ARG A 568 2.02 25.57 19.26
N PHE A 569 1.16 25.88 20.22
CA PHE A 569 -0.04 25.11 20.49
C PHE A 569 -1.06 25.25 19.34
N LEU A 570 -1.29 26.47 18.84
CA LEU A 570 -2.12 26.70 17.65
C LEU A 570 -1.56 25.99 16.40
N GLU A 571 -0.23 26.03 16.21
CA GLU A 571 0.45 25.28 15.15
C GLU A 571 0.21 23.76 15.29
N ALA A 572 0.30 23.23 16.52
CA ALA A 572 0.07 21.80 16.77
C ALA A 572 -1.38 21.39 16.44
N LEU A 573 -2.35 22.28 16.69
CA LEU A 573 -3.75 22.09 16.28
C LEU A 573 -3.95 22.13 14.75
N GLY A 574 -2.93 22.52 13.98
CA GLY A 574 -2.95 22.54 12.52
C GLY A 574 -3.13 23.92 11.92
N VAL A 575 -3.00 25.01 12.69
CA VAL A 575 -3.00 26.37 12.13
C VAL A 575 -1.69 26.62 11.40
N SER A 576 -1.77 26.99 10.12
CA SER A 576 -0.60 27.24 9.28
C SER A 576 -0.18 28.71 9.28
N HIS A 577 1.08 28.97 8.91
CA HIS A 577 1.58 30.32 8.59
C HIS A 577 1.23 30.76 7.16
N ALA A 578 0.30 30.06 6.51
CA ALA A 578 0.03 30.22 5.10
C ALA A 578 -0.67 31.55 4.80
N LYS A 579 -0.53 32.03 3.57
CA LYS A 579 -1.29 33.19 3.10
C LYS A 579 -2.76 32.79 2.90
N ALA A 580 -3.66 33.78 2.83
CA ALA A 580 -5.10 33.53 2.71
C ALA A 580 -5.48 32.45 1.66
N PRO A 581 -4.92 32.43 0.42
CA PRO A 581 -5.27 31.41 -0.58
C PRO A 581 -4.81 29.98 -0.25
N GLU A 582 -3.92 29.83 0.72
CA GLU A 582 -3.27 28.57 1.12
C GLU A 582 -3.72 28.12 2.51
N LYS A 583 -4.61 28.88 3.17
CA LYS A 583 -5.15 28.50 4.47
C LYS A 583 -6.09 27.31 4.29
N VAL A 584 -6.02 26.39 5.24
CA VAL A 584 -6.86 25.19 5.30
C VAL A 584 -7.49 25.09 6.68
N VAL A 585 -8.61 24.37 6.78
CA VAL A 585 -9.20 24.04 8.08
C VAL A 585 -8.17 23.24 8.89
N PRO A 586 -7.85 23.64 10.14
CA PRO A 586 -6.92 22.90 10.97
C PRO A 586 -7.40 21.45 11.17
N TRP A 587 -6.49 20.48 11.02
CA TRP A 587 -6.84 19.06 11.10
C TRP A 587 -7.55 18.70 12.42
N SER A 588 -7.19 19.35 13.54
CA SER A 588 -7.81 19.07 14.84
C SER A 588 -9.28 19.49 14.92
N VAL A 589 -9.73 20.43 14.08
CA VAL A 589 -11.13 20.84 13.98
C VAL A 589 -11.95 19.79 13.24
N GLN A 590 -11.34 19.08 12.29
CA GLN A 590 -11.99 18.00 11.53
C GLN A 590 -12.37 16.79 12.43
N GLU A 591 -11.66 16.62 13.54
CA GLU A 591 -11.92 15.61 14.57
C GLU A 591 -12.76 16.13 15.76
N ALA A 592 -13.18 17.39 15.72
CA ALA A 592 -13.91 18.01 16.84
C ALA A 592 -15.39 17.62 16.86
N PRO A 593 -16.06 17.67 18.03
CA PRO A 593 -17.50 17.47 18.12
C PRO A 593 -18.31 18.43 17.23
N PRO A 594 -19.51 18.04 16.74
CA PRO A 594 -20.28 18.87 15.82
C PRO A 594 -20.59 20.29 16.29
N ASP A 595 -20.82 20.49 17.60
CA ASP A 595 -21.07 21.83 18.17
C ASP A 595 -19.82 22.73 18.13
N ILE A 596 -18.64 22.12 18.25
CA ILE A 596 -17.36 22.81 18.14
C ILE A 596 -17.05 23.16 16.69
N LEU A 597 -17.30 22.24 15.76
CA LEU A 597 -17.18 22.51 14.32
C LEU A 597 -18.12 23.65 13.89
N ALA A 598 -19.37 23.65 14.36
CA ALA A 598 -20.32 24.73 14.10
C ALA A 598 -19.82 26.07 14.65
N SER A 599 -19.23 26.08 15.85
CA SER A 599 -18.67 27.30 16.46
C SER A 599 -17.45 27.82 15.69
N PHE A 600 -16.59 26.91 15.18
CA PHE A 600 -15.48 27.27 14.29
C PHE A 600 -15.97 27.88 12.98
N LEU A 601 -16.95 27.24 12.32
CA LEU A 601 -17.52 27.75 11.08
C LEU A 601 -18.19 29.11 11.29
N GLN A 602 -18.90 29.30 12.41
CA GLN A 602 -19.45 30.59 12.78
C GLN A 602 -18.34 31.65 12.86
N GLY A 603 -17.24 31.39 13.58
CA GLY A 603 -16.15 32.36 13.65
C GLY A 603 -15.45 32.63 12.31
N LEU A 604 -15.42 31.64 11.41
CA LEU A 604 -14.86 31.79 10.07
C LEU A 604 -15.75 32.66 9.16
N PHE A 605 -17.08 32.50 9.25
CA PHE A 605 -18.05 33.26 8.45
C PHE A 605 -18.49 34.59 9.08
N ASP A 606 -18.30 34.77 10.39
CA ASP A 606 -18.46 36.06 11.06
C ASP A 606 -17.28 36.99 10.72
N ALA A 607 -16.11 36.43 10.38
CA ALA A 607 -15.01 37.16 9.73
C ALA A 607 -15.35 37.44 8.25
N ASP A 608 -14.57 38.28 7.56
CA ASP A 608 -14.75 38.65 6.14
C ASP A 608 -14.43 37.49 5.15
N GLY A 609 -14.72 36.25 5.57
CA GLY A 609 -14.37 34.98 4.93
C GLY A 609 -15.03 34.72 3.58
#